data_AF-A0A5U6KPQ2-F1
#
_entry.id   AF-A0A5U6KPQ2-F1
#
_cell.length_a   1.000
_cell.length_b   1.000
_cell.length_c   1.000
_cell.angle_alpha   90.00
_cell.angle_beta   90.00
_cell.angle_gamma   90.00
#
_symmetry.space_group_name_H-M   'P 1'
#
loop_
_entity.id
_entity.type
_entity.pdbx_description
1 polymer ?
#
loop_
_entity_poly.entity_id
_entity_poly.type
_entity_poly.pdbx_seq_one_letter_code
_entity_poly.pdbx_strand_id
1 'polypeptide(L)' 'GASTAAGFLSHFVENYREGWLHIDCSATYRKAPVEQWAAGATGLGVRTIANLLTA' A
#
# COMPACT_ATOMS: atom_id res chain seq x y z
N GLY A 1 -3.54 6.92 13.44
CA GLY A 1 -3.14 7.41 12.12
C GLY A 1 -3.59 6.44 11.06
N ALA A 2 -2.69 5.57 10.60
CA ALA A 2 -3.00 4.59 9.55
C ALA A 2 -4.19 3.68 9.89
N SER A 3 -4.23 3.08 11.08
CA SER A 3 -5.33 2.17 11.47
C SER A 3 -6.70 2.87 11.54
N THR A 4 -6.74 4.11 12.02
CA THR A 4 -7.98 4.91 12.07
C THR A 4 -8.43 5.35 10.68
N ALA A 5 -7.50 5.65 9.78
CA ALA A 5 -7.81 5.94 8.38
C ALA A 5 -8.33 4.69 7.64
N ALA A 6 -7.72 3.53 7.86
CA ALA A 6 -8.23 2.26 7.36
C ALA A 6 -9.64 1.97 7.89
N GLY A 7 -9.88 2.20 9.19
CA GLY A 7 -11.22 2.11 9.79
C GLY A 7 -12.23 3.03 9.12
N PHE A 8 -11.86 4.29 8.85
CA PHE A 8 -12.70 5.22 8.10
C PHE A 8 -13.06 4.68 6.71
N LEU A 9 -12.09 4.17 5.96
CA LEU A 9 -12.32 3.61 4.61
C LEU A 9 -13.21 2.36 4.64
N SER A 10 -13.20 1.58 5.73
CA SER A 10 -14.04 0.38 5.85
C SER A 10 -15.54 0.68 5.82
N HIS A 11 -15.97 1.89 6.18
CA HIS A 11 -17.38 2.30 6.09
C HIS A 11 -17.91 2.41 4.65
N PHE A 12 -17.03 2.39 3.66
CA PHE A 12 -17.37 2.51 2.23
C PHE A 12 -17.21 1.19 1.46
N VAL A 13 -17.01 0.07 2.16
CA VAL A 13 -16.90 -1.27 1.58
C VAL A 13 -17.97 -2.15 2.23
N GLU A 14 -18.93 -2.65 1.44
CA GLU A 14 -20.08 -3.40 1.93
C GLU A 14 -19.69 -4.61 2.79
N ASN A 15 -18.80 -5.46 2.27
CA ASN A 15 -18.28 -6.64 2.96
C ASN A 15 -16.84 -6.42 3.46
N TYR A 16 -16.57 -5.32 4.16
CA TYR A 16 -15.21 -4.93 4.58
C TYR A 16 -14.42 -5.99 5.38
N ARG A 17 -15.08 -7.01 5.94
CA ARG A 17 -14.44 -8.09 6.71
C ARG A 17 -13.86 -9.21 5.83
N GLU A 18 -14.22 -9.27 4.55
CA GLU A 18 -13.86 -10.35 3.65
C GLU A 18 -13.41 -9.80 2.29
N GLY A 19 -12.31 -10.34 1.75
CA GLY A 19 -11.85 -10.01 0.40
C GLY A 19 -11.39 -8.55 0.18
N TRP A 20 -11.20 -7.76 1.25
CA TRP A 20 -10.73 -6.38 1.16
C TRP A 20 -9.32 -6.21 1.71
N LEU A 21 -8.47 -5.50 0.96
CA LEU A 21 -7.12 -5.13 1.36
C LEU A 21 -6.93 -3.62 1.21
N HIS A 22 -6.49 -2.97 2.28
CA HIS A 22 -6.02 -1.59 2.27
C HIS A 22 -4.50 -1.56 2.37
N ILE A 23 -3.84 -0.84 1.45
CA ILE A 23 -2.38 -0.67 1.43
C ILE A 23 -2.07 0.82 1.58
N ASP A 24 -1.52 1.19 2.73
CA ASP A 24 -0.91 2.52 2.92
C ASP A 24 0.55 2.48 2.44
N CYS A 25 0.81 3.17 1.33
CA CYS A 25 2.02 3.13 0.52
C CYS A 25 3.24 3.84 1.14
N SER A 26 3.54 3.56 2.40
CA SER A 26 4.63 4.20 3.16
C SER A 26 6.04 3.97 2.59
N ALA A 27 6.25 2.89 1.83
CA ALA A 27 7.54 2.55 1.20
C ALA A 27 7.72 3.14 -0.22
N THR A 28 6.70 3.81 -0.77
CA THR A 28 6.67 4.18 -2.19
C THR A 28 7.60 5.33 -2.55
N TYR A 29 7.98 6.20 -1.60
CA TYR A 29 8.81 7.37 -1.88
C TYR A 29 9.93 7.57 -0.85
N ARG A 30 11.13 7.91 -1.33
CA ARG A 30 12.29 8.31 -0.52
C ARG A 30 12.55 9.81 -0.72
N LYS A 31 12.43 10.59 0.37
CA LYS A 31 12.66 12.05 0.33
C LYS A 31 14.13 12.43 0.11
N ALA A 32 15.04 11.55 0.51
CA ALA A 32 16.47 11.67 0.33
C ALA A 32 17.02 10.29 -0.10
N PRO A 33 18.15 10.23 -0.80
CA PRO A 33 18.77 8.96 -1.16
C PRO A 33 19.17 8.17 0.10
N VAL A 34 19.12 6.85 -0.01
CA VAL A 34 19.57 5.86 0.97
C VAL A 34 20.43 4.81 0.25
N GLU A 35 21.07 3.90 0.98
CA GLU A 35 22.06 2.95 0.44
C GLU A 35 21.64 2.25 -0.84
N GLN A 36 20.37 1.81 -0.93
CA GLN A 36 19.83 1.01 -2.02
C GLN A 36 18.84 1.76 -2.93
N TRP A 37 18.52 3.03 -2.65
CA TRP A 37 17.55 3.82 -3.42
C TRP A 37 17.97 5.29 -3.55
N ALA A 38 17.86 5.84 -4.76
CA ALA A 38 17.89 7.29 -4.95
C ALA A 38 16.68 7.98 -4.29
N ALA A 39 16.73 9.31 -4.16
CA ALA A 39 15.53 10.07 -3.85
C ALA A 39 14.50 9.90 -4.97
N GLY A 40 13.22 9.81 -4.62
CA GLY A 40 12.13 9.56 -5.56
C GLY A 40 11.33 8.30 -5.25
N ALA A 41 10.57 7.84 -6.24
CA ALA A 41 9.72 6.66 -6.12
C ALA A 41 10.53 5.35 -6.18
N THR A 42 10.15 4.35 -5.40
CA THR A 42 10.82 3.03 -5.34
C THR A 42 10.18 1.97 -6.24
N GLY A 43 8.92 2.16 -6.63
CA GLY A 43 8.14 1.15 -7.38
C GLY A 43 7.75 -0.09 -6.57
N LEU A 44 8.06 -0.13 -5.27
CA LEU A 44 7.69 -1.24 -4.39
C LEU A 44 6.16 -1.38 -4.30
N GLY A 45 5.69 -2.63 -4.33
CA GLY A 45 4.26 -2.99 -4.29
C GLY A 45 3.69 -3.44 -5.64
N VAL A 46 4.19 -2.93 -6.77
CA VAL A 46 3.66 -3.27 -8.12
C VAL A 46 3.68 -4.78 -8.37
N ARG A 47 4.84 -5.42 -8.16
CA ARG A 47 5.00 -6.86 -8.39
C ARG A 47 4.17 -7.70 -7.43
N THR A 48 3.97 -7.24 -6.20
CA THR A 48 3.16 -7.95 -5.18
C THR A 48 1.69 -7.96 -5.57
N ILE A 49 1.14 -6.80 -5.97
CA ILE A 49 -0.25 -6.71 -6.43
C ILE A 49 -0.43 -7.51 -7.72
N ALA A 50 0.50 -7.40 -8.67
CA ALA A 50 0.43 -8.18 -9.92
C ALA A 50 0.40 -9.69 -9.65
N ASN A 51 1.29 -10.18 -8.77
CA ASN A 51 1.30 -11.59 -8.40
C ASN A 51 -0.01 -12.05 -7.74
N LEU A 52 -0.58 -11.24 -6.84
CA LEU A 52 -1.87 -11.56 -6.19
C LEU A 52 -3.01 -11.70 -7.21
N LEU A 53 -3.01 -10.92 -8.29
CA LEU A 53 -4.06 -10.94 -9.31
C LEU A 53 -3.91 -12.08 -10.33
N THR A 54 -2.72 -12.62 -10.51
CA THR A 54 -2.41 -13.62 -11.54
C THR A 54 -1.95 -14.96 -10.98
N ALA A 55 -2.04 -15.16 -9.67
CA ALA A 55 -1.70 -16.42 -8.99
C ALA A 55 -2.75 -17.50 -9.24
#